data_AF-A0AAU2U923-F1
#
_entry.id   AF-A0AAU2U923-F1
#
_cell.length_a   1.000
_cell.length_b   1.000
_cell.length_c   1.000
_cell.angle_alpha   90.00
_cell.angle_beta   90.00
_cell.angle_gamma   90.00
#
_symmetry.space_group_name_H-M   'P 1'
#
loop_
_entity.id
_entity.type
_entity.pdbx_description
1 polymer ?
#
loop_
_entity_poly.entity_id
_entity_poly.type
_entity_poly.pdbx_seq_one_letter_code
_entity_poly.pdbx_strand_id
1 'polypeptide(L)'
;MRLPAPAPPLRVRQQTGRAGAWQRATLTSAGGPLPEALDPAHVEAVESALAPRPDEVARRVEIGWLQLVVVTIPDDPDHVFHVFPGPDGPEVLAIWSRRRSLRVAAVVAAVVVMLLLVAALV
;
A
#
# COMPACT_ATOMS: atom_id res chain seq x y z
N MET A 1 -11.89 7.15 -3.54
CA MET A 1 -10.74 7.39 -4.44
C MET A 1 -9.95 6.10 -4.58
N ARG A 2 -9.65 5.66 -5.81
CA ARG A 2 -8.77 4.50 -6.04
C ARG A 2 -7.33 5.00 -6.15
N LEU A 3 -6.40 4.35 -5.46
CA LEU A 3 -4.98 4.61 -5.64
C LEU A 3 -4.53 4.04 -6.99
N PRO A 4 -3.59 4.72 -7.69
CA PRO A 4 -2.98 4.16 -8.89
C PRO A 4 -2.28 2.83 -8.58
N ALA A 5 -2.22 1.95 -9.57
CA ALA A 5 -1.53 0.67 -9.41
C ALA A 5 -0.01 0.86 -9.52
N PRO A 6 0.81 0.08 -8.78
CA PRO A 6 0.39 -0.95 -7.82
C PRO A 6 0.00 -0.38 -6.46
N ALA A 7 -1.22 -0.68 -6.01
CA ALA A 7 -1.65 -0.32 -4.67
C ALA A 7 -0.95 -1.23 -3.63
N PRO A 8 -0.44 -0.68 -2.51
CA PRO A 8 0.21 -1.49 -1.49
C PRO A 8 -0.76 -2.53 -0.89
N PRO A 9 -0.28 -3.74 -0.57
CA PRO A 9 -1.09 -4.75 0.12
C PRO A 9 -1.72 -4.23 1.41
N LEU A 10 -2.88 -4.76 1.80
CA LEU A 10 -3.64 -4.26 2.96
C LEU A 10 -2.80 -4.21 4.25
N ARG A 11 -1.98 -5.24 4.49
CA ARG A 11 -1.08 -5.31 5.66
C ARG A 11 -0.07 -4.16 5.67
N VAL A 12 0.48 -3.82 4.50
CA VAL A 12 1.40 -2.68 4.35
C VAL A 12 0.67 -1.38 4.67
N ARG A 13 -0.53 -1.18 4.11
CA ARG A 13 -1.35 0.01 4.38
C ARG A 13 -1.68 0.19 5.86
N GLN A 14 -1.99 -0.91 6.55
CA GLN A 14 -2.26 -0.89 7.99
C GLN A 14 -1.01 -0.56 8.81
N GLN A 15 0.14 -1.13 8.43
CA GLN A 15 1.40 -0.88 9.14
C GLN A 15 1.87 0.56 8.93
N THR A 16 1.90 1.04 7.69
CA THR A 16 2.28 2.42 7.40
C THR A 16 1.33 3.42 8.03
N GLY A 17 0.02 3.12 8.11
CA GLY A 17 -0.94 3.96 8.83
C GLY A 17 -0.67 4.08 10.33
N ARG A 18 -0.08 3.06 10.95
CA ARG A 18 0.25 3.06 12.40
C ARG A 18 1.61 3.67 12.69
N ALA A 19 2.60 3.35 11.87
CA ALA A 19 4.01 3.56 12.20
C ALA A 19 4.74 4.47 11.19
N GLY A 20 4.11 4.83 10.07
CA GLY A 20 4.71 5.71 9.07
C GLY A 20 4.88 7.14 9.58
N ALA A 21 6.03 7.73 9.30
CA ALA A 21 6.27 9.17 9.45
C ALA A 21 5.63 9.93 8.27
N TRP A 22 4.29 10.02 8.29
CA TRP A 22 3.51 10.68 7.24
C TRP A 22 3.83 12.18 7.16
N GLN A 23 4.23 12.61 5.97
CA GLN A 23 4.31 14.02 5.63
C GLN A 23 2.90 14.55 5.33
N ARG A 24 2.65 15.82 5.66
CA ARG A 24 1.35 16.45 5.49
C ARG A 24 1.47 17.86 4.92
N ALA A 25 0.52 18.24 4.08
CA ALA A 25 0.38 19.58 3.55
C ALA A 25 -1.09 19.99 3.59
N THR A 26 -1.35 21.27 3.85
CA THR A 26 -2.68 21.86 3.77
C THR A 26 -2.75 22.76 2.55
N LEU A 27 -3.66 22.48 1.63
CA LEU A 27 -3.94 23.29 0.45
C LEU A 27 -5.20 24.12 0.71
N THR A 28 -5.10 25.43 0.54
CA THR A 28 -6.21 26.37 0.78
C THR A 28 -6.70 27.06 -0.50
N SER A 29 -6.06 26.81 -1.64
CA SER A 29 -6.41 27.43 -2.93
C SER A 29 -6.57 26.41 -4.05
N ALA A 30 -7.35 26.80 -5.07
CA ALA A 30 -7.73 26.00 -6.23
C ALA A 30 -6.60 25.65 -7.22
N GLY A 31 -5.40 26.17 -7.00
CA GLY A 31 -4.22 25.92 -7.85
C GLY A 31 -2.91 25.99 -7.08
N GLY A 32 -2.98 25.79 -5.75
CA GLY A 32 -1.78 25.65 -4.93
C GLY A 32 -0.95 24.46 -5.41
N PRO A 33 0.40 24.56 -5.44
CA PRO A 33 1.24 23.47 -5.90
C PRO A 33 1.04 22.25 -5.01
N LEU A 34 0.91 21.08 -5.64
CA LEU A 34 0.98 19.81 -4.94
C LEU A 34 2.42 19.57 -4.44
N PRO A 35 2.61 18.81 -3.34
CA PRO A 35 3.94 18.46 -2.87
C PRO A 35 4.77 17.80 -3.98
N GLU A 36 5.97 18.33 -4.24
CA GLU A 36 6.87 17.85 -5.31
C GLU A 36 7.26 16.37 -5.16
N ALA A 37 7.21 15.84 -3.94
CA ALA A 37 7.54 14.45 -3.64
C ALA A 37 6.45 13.44 -4.08
N LEU A 38 5.31 13.91 -4.61
CA LEU A 38 4.27 13.02 -5.13
C LEU A 38 4.63 12.52 -6.53
N ASP A 39 4.50 11.21 -6.71
CA ASP A 39 4.63 10.59 -8.03
C ASP A 39 3.54 11.12 -8.99
N PRO A 40 3.86 11.38 -10.28
CA PRO A 40 2.91 11.92 -11.25
C PRO A 40 1.59 11.14 -11.37
N ALA A 41 1.62 9.81 -11.24
CA ALA A 41 0.40 9.01 -11.29
C ALA A 41 -0.51 9.25 -10.07
N HIS A 42 0.08 9.59 -8.91
CA HIS A 42 -0.68 9.96 -7.73
C HIS A 42 -1.22 11.38 -7.83
N VAL A 43 -0.47 12.30 -8.44
CA VAL A 43 -0.92 13.66 -8.77
C VAL A 43 -2.17 13.61 -9.64
N GLU A 44 -2.12 12.91 -10.77
CA GLU A 44 -3.28 12.75 -11.67
C GLU A 44 -4.49 12.15 -10.94
N ALA A 45 -4.26 11.16 -10.07
CA ALA A 45 -5.34 10.55 -9.31
C ALA A 45 -6.03 11.52 -8.32
N VAL A 46 -5.30 12.48 -7.74
CA VAL A 46 -5.86 13.46 -6.78
C VAL A 46 -6.38 14.72 -7.46
N GLU A 47 -5.90 15.10 -8.65
CA GLU A 47 -6.30 16.34 -9.32
C GLU A 47 -7.81 16.47 -9.50
N SER A 48 -8.49 15.40 -9.92
CA SER A 48 -9.96 15.39 -10.05
C SER A 48 -10.67 15.67 -8.73
N ALA A 49 -10.13 15.18 -7.62
CA ALA A 49 -10.67 15.43 -6.28
C ALA A 49 -10.37 16.85 -5.77
N LEU A 50 -9.39 17.52 -6.39
CA LEU A 50 -8.99 18.89 -6.11
C LEU A 50 -9.67 19.90 -7.05
N ALA A 51 -10.52 19.49 -7.99
CA ALA A 51 -11.21 20.43 -8.87
C ALA A 51 -12.11 21.40 -8.05
N PRO A 52 -12.10 22.72 -8.33
CA PRO A 52 -13.03 23.69 -7.75
C PRO A 52 -14.49 23.31 -7.96
N ARG A 53 -15.32 23.50 -6.93
CA ARG A 53 -16.78 23.39 -7.08
C ARG A 53 -17.38 24.75 -7.44
N PRO A 54 -18.46 24.80 -8.25
CA PRO A 54 -19.04 26.07 -8.75
C PRO A 54 -19.41 27.08 -7.66
N ASP A 55 -19.83 26.61 -6.49
CA ASP A 55 -20.27 27.44 -5.36
C ASP A 55 -19.31 27.37 -4.16
N GLU A 56 -18.03 27.08 -4.40
CA GLU A 56 -17.02 26.94 -3.34
C GLU A 56 -16.60 28.32 -2.79
N VAL A 57 -16.98 28.62 -1.54
CA VAL A 57 -16.64 29.89 -0.86
C VAL A 57 -15.25 29.87 -0.22
N ALA A 58 -14.81 28.72 0.27
CA ALA A 58 -13.50 28.53 0.87
C ALA A 58 -13.07 27.06 0.78
N ARG A 59 -11.76 26.83 0.74
CA ARG A 59 -11.16 25.49 0.62
C ARG A 59 -10.18 25.21 1.74
N ARG A 60 -10.21 23.97 2.22
CA ARG A 60 -9.11 23.37 2.98
C ARG A 60 -9.02 21.90 2.62
N VAL A 61 -7.90 21.50 2.03
CA VAL A 61 -7.60 20.11 1.70
C VAL A 61 -6.34 19.69 2.44
N GLU A 62 -6.42 18.60 3.17
CA GLU A 62 -5.27 18.02 3.86
C GLU A 62 -4.80 16.80 3.06
N ILE A 63 -3.53 16.85 2.64
CA ILE A 63 -2.88 15.77 1.90
C ILE A 63 -1.83 15.16 2.80
N GLY A 64 -1.94 13.85 3.01
CA GLY A 64 -0.91 13.04 3.68
C GLY A 64 -0.24 12.13 2.68
N TRP A 65 1.10 12.07 2.71
CA TRP A 65 1.86 11.15 1.88
C TRP A 65 3.03 10.53 2.65
N LEU A 66 3.50 9.40 2.15
CA LEU A 66 4.59 8.62 2.72
C LEU A 66 5.36 7.97 1.57
N GLN A 67 6.69 8.11 1.58
CA GLN A 67 7.54 7.40 0.65
C GLN A 67 7.55 5.90 1.00
N LEU A 68 7.28 5.06 0.00
CA LEU A 68 7.25 3.62 0.16
C LEU A 68 8.11 2.99 -0.92
N VAL A 69 9.11 2.21 -0.51
CA VAL A 69 10.01 1.50 -1.41
C VAL A 69 9.71 0.01 -1.30
N VAL A 70 9.63 -0.65 -2.46
CA VAL A 70 9.47 -2.11 -2.55
C VAL A 70 10.80 -2.71 -2.96
N VAL A 71 11.31 -3.63 -2.15
CA VAL A 71 12.60 -4.30 -2.35
C VAL A 71 12.38 -5.80 -2.44
N THR A 72 12.94 -6.42 -3.48
CA THR A 72 13.00 -7.87 -3.65
C THR A 72 14.46 -8.31 -3.58
N ILE A 73 14.76 -9.27 -2.71
CA ILE A 73 16.11 -9.79 -2.53
C ILE A 73 16.25 -11.11 -3.31
N PRO A 74 17.22 -11.25 -4.23
CA PRO A 74 17.37 -12.47 -5.02
C PRO A 74 17.52 -13.76 -4.18
N ASP A 75 18.26 -13.66 -3.07
CA ASP A 75 18.52 -14.77 -2.14
C ASP A 75 17.32 -15.09 -1.23
N ASP A 76 16.31 -14.23 -1.19
CA ASP A 76 15.04 -14.47 -0.47
C ASP A 76 13.82 -14.16 -1.38
N PRO A 77 13.57 -15.00 -2.41
CA PRO A 77 12.52 -14.79 -3.40
C PRO A 77 11.10 -15.00 -2.82
N ASP A 78 11.04 -15.50 -1.61
CA ASP A 78 9.82 -15.86 -0.91
C ASP A 78 9.24 -14.68 -0.11
N HIS A 79 9.99 -13.58 -0.01
CA HIS A 79 9.56 -12.34 0.63
C HIS A 79 9.67 -11.13 -0.30
N VAL A 80 8.82 -10.13 -0.01
CA VAL A 80 8.92 -8.78 -0.57
C VAL A 80 9.00 -7.82 0.60
N PHE A 81 10.00 -6.96 0.61
CA PHE A 81 10.27 -6.03 1.70
C PHE A 81 9.72 -4.65 1.33
N HIS A 82 8.94 -4.06 2.22
CA HIS A 82 8.40 -2.72 2.07
C HIS A 82 9.10 -1.83 3.08
N VAL A 83 9.83 -0.83 2.59
CA VAL A 83 10.61 0.11 3.40
C VAL A 83 9.92 1.46 3.37
N PHE A 84 9.73 2.06 4.53
CA PHE A 84 9.11 3.38 4.67
C PHE A 84 9.73 4.13 5.85
N PRO A 85 9.70 5.48 5.87
CA PRO A 85 10.19 6.22 7.01
C PRO A 85 9.23 6.05 8.19
N GLY A 86 9.74 5.63 9.34
CA GLY A 86 9.07 5.66 10.64
C GLY A 86 9.56 6.84 11.49
N PRO A 87 8.99 7.04 12.70
CA PRO A 87 9.32 8.16 13.57
C PRO A 87 10.79 8.14 14.03
N ASP A 88 11.35 6.95 14.27
CA ASP A 88 12.70 6.76 14.82
C ASP A 88 13.72 6.29 13.77
N GLY A 89 13.34 6.26 12.48
CA GLY A 89 14.17 5.76 11.39
C GLY A 89 13.39 4.92 10.37
N PRO A 90 14.07 4.31 9.39
CA PRO A 90 13.41 3.49 8.39
C PRO A 90 12.83 2.21 9.00
N GLU A 91 11.57 1.93 8.70
CA GLU A 91 10.90 0.69 9.04
C GLU A 91 10.86 -0.25 7.85
N VAL A 92 10.98 -1.56 8.12
CA VAL A 92 10.97 -2.61 7.10
C VAL A 92 9.87 -3.61 7.44
N LEU A 93 8.95 -3.82 6.50
CA LEU A 93 7.91 -4.83 6.59
C LEU A 93 8.14 -5.91 5.54
N ALA A 94 8.45 -7.12 5.99
CA ALA A 94 8.49 -8.31 5.14
C ALA A 94 7.07 -8.90 4.98
N ILE A 95 6.67 -9.12 3.74
CA ILE A 95 5.46 -9.87 3.40
C ILE A 95 5.81 -11.07 2.52
N TRP A 96 5.02 -12.14 2.59
CA TRP A 96 5.21 -13.26 1.67
C TRP A 96 4.98 -12.80 0.24
N SER A 97 5.87 -13.23 -0.65
CA SER A 97 5.69 -13.03 -2.07
C SER A 97 4.44 -13.76 -2.56
N ARG A 98 3.90 -13.32 -3.69
CA ARG A 98 2.78 -14.01 -4.33
C ARG A 98 3.13 -15.47 -4.64
N ARG A 99 4.38 -15.74 -5.01
CA ARG A 99 4.91 -17.09 -5.28
C ARG A 99 4.83 -17.97 -4.03
N ARG A 100 5.33 -17.49 -2.89
CA ARG A 100 5.24 -18.23 -1.62
C ARG A 100 3.81 -18.44 -1.19
N SER A 101 2.97 -17.40 -1.29
CA SER A 101 1.56 -17.47 -0.92
C SER A 101 0.81 -18.56 -1.70
N LEU A 102 1.04 -18.64 -3.01
CA LEU A 102 0.46 -19.67 -3.87
C LEU A 102 0.99 -21.07 -3.56
N ARG A 103 2.30 -21.21 -3.30
CA ARG A 103 2.91 -22.49 -2.93
C ARG A 103 2.31 -23.04 -1.63
N VAL A 104 2.20 -22.20 -0.59
CA VAL A 104 1.60 -22.59 0.69
C VAL A 104 0.13 -22.96 0.51
N ALA A 105 -0.65 -22.18 -0.25
CA ALA A 105 -2.05 -22.49 -0.52
C ALA A 105 -2.22 -23.86 -1.22
N ALA A 106 -1.35 -24.19 -2.18
CA ALA A 106 -1.37 -25.48 -2.86
C ALA A 106 -1.06 -26.65 -1.90
N VAL A 107 -0.07 -26.50 -1.01
CA VAL A 107 0.26 -27.52 -0.01
C VAL A 107 -0.90 -27.74 0.95
N VAL A 108 -1.50 -26.65 1.46
CA VAL A 108 -2.67 -26.74 2.36
C VAL A 108 -3.83 -27.42 1.66
N ALA A 109 -4.12 -27.07 0.40
CA ALA A 109 -5.17 -27.72 -0.39
C ALA A 109 -4.92 -29.23 -0.55
N ALA A 110 -3.68 -29.64 -0.84
CA ALA A 110 -3.32 -31.05 -0.96
C ALA A 110 -3.52 -31.83 0.35
N VAL A 111 -3.13 -31.25 1.49
CA VAL A 111 -3.35 -31.86 2.81
C VAL A 111 -4.83 -32.01 3.12
N VAL A 112 -5.65 -30.98 2.85
CA VAL A 112 -7.11 -31.04 3.06
C VAL A 112 -7.73 -32.14 2.21
N VAL A 113 -7.36 -32.24 0.93
CA VAL A 113 -7.85 -33.30 0.02
C VAL A 113 -7.47 -34.68 0.56
N MET A 114 -6.23 -34.86 1.01
CA MET A 114 -5.78 -36.13 1.60
C MET A 114 -6.59 -36.52 2.83
N LEU A 115 -6.86 -35.57 3.74
CA LEU A 115 -7.68 -35.81 4.94
C LEU A 115 -9.11 -36.19 4.58
N LEU A 116 -9.71 -35.54 3.58
CA LEU A 116 -11.06 -35.88 3.10
C LEU A 116 -11.12 -37.29 2.51
N LEU A 117 -10.10 -37.70 1.76
CA LEU A 117 -10.01 -39.06 1.21
C LEU A 117 -9.89 -40.11 2.31
N VAL A 118 -9.09 -39.85 3.35
CA VAL A 118 -8.98 -40.74 4.52
C VAL A 118 -10.32 -40.83 5.24
N ALA A 119 -10.99 -39.70 5.48
CA ALA A 119 -12.29 -39.66 6.14
C ALA A 119 -13.40 -40.36 5.34
N ALA A 120 -13.31 -40.37 4.00
CA ALA A 120 -14.25 -41.08 3.15
C ALA A 120 -14.01 -42.60 3.10
N LEU A 121 -12.83 -43.06 3.54
CA LEU A 121 -12.44 -44.47 3.52
C LEU A 121 -12.70 -45.18 4.87
N VAL A 122 -12.89 -44.42 5.96
CA VAL A 122 -13.22 -44.89 7.31
C VAL A 122 -14.73 -44.87 7.50
#